data_AF-A0A642VAW3-F1
#
_entry.id   AF-A0A642VAW3-F1
#
_cell.length_a   1.000
_cell.length_b   1.000
_cell.length_c   1.000
_cell.angle_alpha   90.00
_cell.angle_beta   90.00
_cell.angle_gamma   90.00
#
_symmetry.space_group_name_H-M   'P 1'
#
loop_
_entity.id
_entity.type
_entity.pdbx_description
1 polymer ?
#
loop_
_entity_poly.entity_id
_entity_poly.type
_entity_poly.pdbx_seq_one_letter_code
_entity_poly.pdbx_strand_id
1 'polypeptide(L)'
;MDYVNSEKLDVNMGKQVMEKPVFNAFDEHVIPEDVLEEEGKMPKDALEPLAILGLEIIRVRKGQTEDESEVWEVAHRLFPSLRPKEKKHISNDMKLFGYQTKKGQGASFLERLLRRHGYDRRSLMNWVKCIQAPTISEAIEKMKYEEKEWPAFLLRFVFRRNCTNRKECYELLRLFQSEFRRLDKHSQMYLFIKALRATQREVIEFVPRLCEMFVDMAHKDLHNSFTYNQLLWLVSRFGTGWTKREASILCESQKILAQRMAVKGLQLDTKGYIALAFTLRKVAPEKARAFVNIVKTHEYEYSQQELWALDDTKVGQHRFGVFPYREGVAAMQILLARDSLEALSLFDSAPEKKRTPGLWNVLLSRLIELGQLTSELSDFLWKKMKKEKVRIVPNLVRKLMDGYNTNEKVTRLFNDAVQMGCHVNQGLLLKCLEMTGYVDLNKSRILIRNMPWKNRESYNVLLKSESYRHKSNVWKTYTDMRQHGIEPNQSTLESLLRAASDPRIEWDGMFATQRVVVEFKKWVRGAHVDSTDVRDMFKIYPDSKLFHSYIRMLGKAKYHQDLLEILPWMDRIGLQPNKDCLCGLVLYSPNGKYLYQHGQVVGDNQWPSQQDIESYKYYEKIV
;
A
#
# COMPACT_ATOMS: atom_id res chain seq x y z
N MET A 1 1.35 8.52 47.03
CA MET A 1 2.49 9.40 46.72
C MET A 1 3.72 8.55 46.86
N ASP A 2 4.32 8.17 45.74
CA ASP A 2 5.75 7.87 45.60
C ASP A 2 6.02 7.81 44.10
N TYR A 3 6.77 8.81 43.65
CA TYR A 3 7.16 9.06 42.27
C TYR A 3 8.20 8.01 41.86
N VAL A 4 7.86 7.11 40.94
CA VAL A 4 8.87 6.31 40.23
C VAL A 4 9.42 7.18 39.11
N ASN A 5 10.71 7.48 39.24
CA ASN A 5 11.54 8.33 38.39
C ASN A 5 11.31 8.13 36.90
N SER A 6 10.92 9.24 36.26
CA SER A 6 10.89 9.45 34.82
C SER A 6 12.29 9.83 34.29
N GLU A 7 13.28 8.94 34.45
CA GLU A 7 14.60 9.15 33.86
C GLU A 7 14.94 8.07 32.83
N LYS A 8 15.20 8.57 31.60
CA LYS A 8 15.93 7.94 30.49
C LYS A 8 15.23 6.80 29.73
N LEU A 9 14.24 7.19 28.94
CA LEU A 9 14.10 6.71 27.57
C LEU A 9 14.87 7.67 26.64
N ASP A 10 16.17 7.81 26.86
CA ASP A 10 17.09 8.37 25.87
C ASP A 10 17.27 7.33 24.77
N VAL A 11 16.31 7.28 23.85
CA VAL A 11 16.53 6.61 22.58
C VAL A 11 17.52 7.48 21.83
N ASN A 12 18.79 7.12 21.95
CA ASN A 12 19.89 7.74 21.24
C ASN A 12 19.68 7.51 19.73
N MET A 13 18.85 8.34 19.10
CA MET A 13 18.66 8.39 17.64
C MET A 13 19.85 9.15 17.04
N GLY A 14 21.03 8.54 17.16
CA GLY A 14 22.22 8.98 16.44
C GLY A 14 21.92 9.00 14.95
N LYS A 15 22.53 9.95 14.23
CA LYS A 15 22.48 10.08 12.76
C LYS A 15 22.76 8.72 12.12
N GLN A 16 21.71 7.98 11.78
CA GLN A 16 21.83 6.77 10.98
C GLN A 16 22.16 7.18 9.56
N VAL A 17 23.34 6.75 9.10
CA VAL A 17 23.61 6.55 7.69
C VAL A 17 22.45 5.70 7.15
N MET A 18 21.81 6.15 6.08
CA MET A 18 20.80 5.36 5.37
C MET A 18 21.49 4.14 4.74
N GLU A 19 21.76 3.11 5.54
CA GLU A 19 22.08 1.79 5.04
C GLU A 19 20.81 1.19 4.43
N LYS A 20 20.90 0.74 3.18
CA LYS A 20 19.80 0.07 2.46
C LYS A 20 19.27 -1.07 3.34
N PRO A 21 17.95 -1.20 3.58
CA PRO A 21 17.41 -2.27 4.40
C PRO A 21 17.64 -3.62 3.72
N VAL A 22 18.39 -4.49 4.40
CA VAL A 22 18.76 -5.85 4.00
C VAL A 22 17.75 -6.83 4.59
N PHE A 23 17.02 -7.53 3.70
CA PHE A 23 16.30 -8.80 3.89
C PHE A 23 14.94 -8.79 4.59
N ASN A 24 13.90 -8.93 3.76
CA ASN A 24 12.59 -9.42 4.14
C ASN A 24 12.19 -10.51 3.09
N ALA A 25 12.49 -11.79 3.38
CA ALA A 25 12.50 -12.88 2.38
C ALA A 25 11.17 -13.17 1.63
N PHE A 26 10.05 -12.56 2.04
CA PHE A 26 8.76 -12.63 1.34
C PHE A 26 8.17 -11.24 0.99
N ASP A 27 8.80 -10.17 1.48
CA ASP A 27 8.38 -8.77 1.31
C ASP A 27 9.33 -8.00 0.36
N GLU A 28 10.42 -8.63 -0.09
CA GLU A 28 11.22 -8.15 -1.22
C GLU A 28 10.50 -8.41 -2.54
N HIS A 29 9.44 -7.63 -2.74
CA HIS A 29 9.04 -7.19 -4.07
C HIS A 29 9.99 -6.09 -4.61
N VAL A 30 11.25 -6.06 -4.18
CA VAL A 30 12.28 -5.30 -4.87
C VAL A 30 12.48 -6.04 -6.20
N ILE A 31 11.89 -5.50 -7.28
CA ILE A 31 12.48 -5.75 -8.60
C ILE A 31 13.90 -5.25 -8.43
N PRO A 32 14.94 -6.06 -8.66
CA PRO A 32 16.29 -5.55 -8.59
C PRO A 32 16.37 -4.33 -9.50
N GLU A 33 16.91 -3.22 -9.00
CA GLU A 33 17.40 -2.18 -9.90
C GLU A 33 18.30 -2.86 -10.95
N ASP A 34 19.01 -3.93 -10.58
CA ASP A 34 19.88 -4.82 -11.33
C ASP A 34 19.26 -5.55 -12.54
N VAL A 35 17.92 -5.73 -12.62
CA VAL A 35 17.26 -6.24 -13.84
C VAL A 35 17.02 -5.11 -14.86
N LEU A 36 17.17 -3.86 -14.43
CA LEU A 36 16.97 -2.63 -15.20
C LEU A 36 18.22 -1.72 -15.28
N GLU A 37 19.18 -1.91 -14.39
CA GLU A 37 20.39 -1.14 -14.18
C GLU A 37 21.52 -2.16 -14.00
N GLU A 38 22.11 -2.59 -15.12
CA GLU A 38 23.51 -2.97 -15.04
C GLU A 38 24.27 -1.70 -14.65
N GLU A 39 24.59 -1.55 -13.36
CA GLU A 39 25.46 -0.48 -12.87
C GLU A 39 26.75 -0.47 -13.72
N GLY A 40 26.88 0.54 -14.59
CA GLY A 40 28.01 0.68 -15.51
C GLY A 40 27.67 0.62 -17.01
N LYS A 41 26.45 0.25 -17.41
CA LYS A 41 26.00 0.42 -18.81
C LYS A 41 25.30 1.77 -18.97
N MET A 42 25.65 2.52 -20.03
CA MET A 42 24.99 3.78 -20.40
C MET A 42 23.46 3.67 -20.32
N PRO A 43 22.74 4.75 -19.98
CA PRO A 43 21.28 4.76 -20.00
C PRO A 43 20.77 4.21 -21.33
N LYS A 44 19.89 3.19 -21.27
CA LYS A 44 19.27 2.62 -22.48
C LYS A 44 18.43 3.65 -23.25
N ASP A 45 18.06 4.74 -22.59
CA ASP A 45 17.33 5.87 -23.17
C ASP A 45 18.28 7.06 -23.39
N ALA A 46 18.51 7.41 -24.66
CA ALA A 46 19.41 8.50 -25.04
C ALA A 46 18.98 9.88 -24.52
N LEU A 47 17.73 10.02 -24.05
CA LEU A 47 17.18 11.27 -23.54
C LEU A 47 17.42 11.48 -22.04
N GLU A 48 17.60 10.41 -21.27
CA GLU A 48 17.83 10.47 -19.83
C GLU A 48 19.11 11.26 -19.47
N PRO A 49 20.27 11.03 -20.13
CA PRO A 49 21.44 11.87 -19.97
C PRO A 49 21.19 13.37 -20.20
N LEU A 50 20.32 13.72 -21.14
CA LEU A 50 20.01 15.13 -21.45
C LEU A 50 19.24 15.79 -20.31
N ALA A 51 18.28 15.09 -19.71
CA ALA A 51 17.53 15.58 -18.56
C ALA A 51 18.41 15.74 -17.32
N ILE A 52 19.30 14.78 -17.05
CA ILE A 52 20.26 14.86 -15.94
C ILE A 52 21.19 16.06 -16.14
N LEU A 53 21.76 16.24 -17.35
CA LEU A 53 22.60 17.40 -17.65
C LEU A 53 21.81 18.72 -17.53
N GLY A 54 20.56 18.75 -17.96
CA GLY A 54 19.68 19.92 -17.81
C GLY A 54 19.37 20.28 -16.35
N LEU A 55 19.23 19.29 -15.47
CA LEU A 55 19.05 19.49 -14.03
C LEU A 55 20.25 20.17 -13.39
N GLU A 56 21.46 19.68 -13.68
CA GLU A 56 22.69 20.25 -13.10
C GLU A 56 22.94 21.67 -13.62
N ILE A 57 22.67 21.93 -14.91
CA ILE A 57 22.74 23.30 -15.45
C ILE A 57 21.79 24.25 -14.69
N ILE A 58 20.57 23.81 -14.36
CA ILE A 58 19.61 24.63 -13.59
C ILE A 58 20.09 24.88 -12.17
N ARG A 59 20.71 23.90 -11.52
CA ARG A 59 21.25 24.05 -10.15
C ARG A 59 22.32 25.14 -10.08
N VAL A 60 23.30 25.09 -10.99
CA VAL A 60 24.34 26.12 -11.08
C VAL A 60 23.72 27.49 -11.34
N ARG A 61 22.76 27.59 -12.28
CA ARG A 61 22.11 28.88 -12.58
C ARG A 61 21.30 29.46 -11.43
N LYS A 62 20.71 28.62 -10.59
CA LYS A 62 19.96 29.06 -9.39
C LYS A 62 20.88 29.41 -8.23
N GLY A 63 22.20 29.32 -8.39
CA GLY A 63 23.17 29.51 -7.31
C GLY A 63 23.07 28.42 -6.24
N GLN A 64 22.51 27.25 -6.57
CA GLN A 64 22.44 26.11 -5.64
C GLN A 64 23.80 25.39 -5.54
N THR A 65 24.64 25.54 -6.56
CA THR A 65 26.05 25.15 -6.59
C THR A 65 26.84 26.25 -7.29
N GLU A 66 28.01 26.63 -6.75
CA GLU A 66 28.87 27.66 -7.34
C GLU A 66 29.82 27.11 -8.40
N ASP A 67 29.97 25.79 -8.48
CA ASP A 67 31.02 25.17 -9.25
C ASP A 67 30.52 24.67 -10.62
N GLU A 68 30.89 25.40 -11.67
CA GLU A 68 30.70 24.96 -13.05
C GLU A 68 31.40 23.62 -13.34
N SER A 69 32.41 23.23 -12.55
CA SER A 69 33.15 21.97 -12.69
C SER A 69 32.27 20.74 -12.47
N GLU A 70 31.26 20.80 -11.59
CA GLU A 70 30.35 19.67 -11.34
C GLU A 70 29.49 19.36 -12.57
N VAL A 71 29.00 20.38 -13.27
CA VAL A 71 28.27 20.22 -14.54
C VAL A 71 29.16 19.58 -15.60
N TRP A 72 30.44 19.94 -15.60
CA TRP A 72 31.43 19.37 -16.50
C TRP A 72 31.73 17.91 -16.22
N GLU A 73 31.88 17.53 -14.95
CA GLU A 73 32.07 16.13 -14.55
C GLU A 73 30.86 15.28 -14.95
N VAL A 74 29.65 15.77 -14.67
CA VAL A 74 28.41 15.10 -15.07
C VAL A 74 28.31 14.99 -16.59
N ALA A 75 28.60 16.06 -17.34
CA ALA A 75 28.59 16.02 -18.80
C ALA A 75 29.62 15.05 -19.37
N HIS A 76 30.83 14.99 -18.80
CA HIS A 76 31.88 14.10 -19.26
C HIS A 76 31.57 12.62 -18.97
N ARG A 77 30.98 12.35 -17.79
CA ARG A 77 30.50 11.02 -17.41
C ARG A 77 29.35 10.54 -18.30
N LEU A 78 28.40 11.42 -18.60
CA LEU A 78 27.23 11.09 -19.41
C LEU A 78 27.54 11.00 -20.91
N PHE A 79 28.51 11.80 -21.39
CA PHE A 79 28.89 11.88 -22.79
C PHE A 79 30.42 11.77 -22.94
N PRO A 80 31.01 10.58 -22.72
CA PRO A 80 32.46 10.39 -22.73
C PRO A 80 33.11 10.69 -24.10
N SER A 81 32.32 10.64 -25.18
CA SER A 81 32.74 10.95 -26.55
C SER A 81 32.61 12.43 -26.94
N LEU A 82 32.50 13.37 -25.99
CA LEU A 82 32.39 14.81 -26.25
C LEU A 82 33.64 15.37 -26.95
N ARG A 83 33.47 15.90 -28.17
CA ARG A 83 34.54 16.57 -28.92
C ARG A 83 34.87 17.94 -28.33
N PRO A 84 36.09 18.48 -28.50
CA PRO A 84 36.48 19.79 -27.98
C PRO A 84 35.56 20.95 -28.43
N LYS A 85 35.00 20.88 -29.65
CA LYS A 85 34.02 21.86 -30.14
C LYS A 85 32.68 21.76 -29.39
N GLU A 86 32.26 20.56 -29.01
CA GLU A 86 31.03 20.30 -28.24
C GLU A 86 31.17 20.78 -26.79
N LYS A 87 32.38 20.75 -26.22
CA LYS A 87 32.68 21.39 -24.94
C LYS A 87 32.33 22.89 -24.95
N LYS A 88 32.79 23.65 -25.95
CA LYS A 88 32.44 25.09 -26.06
C LYS A 88 30.93 25.34 -26.15
N HIS A 89 30.16 24.39 -26.69
CA HIS A 89 28.70 24.48 -26.75
C HIS A 89 28.01 24.18 -25.41
N ILE A 90 28.58 23.34 -24.53
CA ILE A 90 28.05 23.10 -23.18
C ILE A 90 28.18 24.35 -22.30
N SER A 91 29.31 25.06 -22.36
CA SER A 91 29.44 26.36 -21.69
C SER A 91 28.40 27.38 -22.18
N ASN A 92 28.08 27.35 -23.48
CA ASN A 92 27.01 28.19 -24.02
C ASN A 92 25.63 27.72 -23.54
N ASP A 93 25.40 26.41 -23.40
CA ASP A 93 24.19 25.86 -22.80
C ASP A 93 24.03 26.34 -21.35
N MET A 94 25.07 26.31 -20.53
CA MET A 94 25.07 26.82 -19.15
C MET A 94 24.67 28.30 -19.08
N LYS A 95 25.21 29.13 -19.97
CA LYS A 95 24.90 30.58 -20.03
C LYS A 95 23.49 30.87 -20.57
N LEU A 96 23.03 30.08 -21.55
CA LEU A 96 21.81 30.37 -22.32
C LEU A 96 20.59 29.57 -21.87
N PHE A 97 20.70 28.63 -20.91
CA PHE A 97 19.62 27.71 -20.51
C PHE A 97 18.33 28.40 -20.05
N GLY A 98 17.27 28.37 -20.86
CA GLY A 98 16.01 29.08 -20.58
C GLY A 98 15.86 30.46 -21.23
N TYR A 99 16.86 30.95 -21.96
CA TYR A 99 16.76 32.15 -22.81
C TYR A 99 16.61 31.76 -24.29
N GLN A 100 15.85 32.55 -25.06
CA GLN A 100 15.79 32.41 -26.51
C GLN A 100 17.15 32.76 -27.11
N THR A 101 17.71 31.86 -27.92
CA THR A 101 18.94 32.12 -28.67
C THR A 101 18.68 33.22 -29.70
N LYS A 102 19.53 34.26 -29.72
CA LYS A 102 19.46 35.30 -30.76
C LYS A 102 19.74 34.66 -32.13
N LYS A 103 18.99 35.03 -33.18
CA LYS A 103 19.24 34.59 -34.56
C LYS A 103 20.71 34.80 -34.92
N GLY A 104 21.44 33.72 -35.23
CA GLY A 104 22.86 33.74 -35.61
C GLY A 104 23.82 33.06 -34.63
N GLN A 105 23.41 32.74 -33.40
CA GLN A 105 24.19 31.87 -32.52
C GLN A 105 23.92 30.40 -32.88
N GLY A 106 24.98 29.63 -33.21
CA GLY A 106 24.84 28.22 -33.59
C GLY A 106 24.09 27.41 -32.55
N ALA A 107 23.23 26.49 -33.01
CA ALA A 107 22.39 25.64 -32.15
C ALA A 107 23.22 24.97 -31.06
N SER A 108 22.72 25.01 -29.83
CA SER A 108 23.45 24.51 -28.67
C SER A 108 23.66 22.99 -28.75
N PHE A 109 24.53 22.43 -27.90
CA PHE A 109 24.79 20.99 -27.90
C PHE A 109 23.50 20.22 -27.55
N LEU A 110 22.83 20.67 -26.49
CA LEU A 110 21.55 20.10 -26.07
C LEU A 110 20.47 20.27 -27.13
N GLU A 111 20.36 21.45 -27.74
CA GLU A 111 19.35 21.69 -28.78
C GLU A 111 19.55 20.79 -30.00
N ARG A 112 20.79 20.54 -30.42
CA ARG A 112 21.08 19.61 -31.52
C ARG A 112 20.71 18.17 -31.17
N LEU A 113 20.98 17.73 -29.94
CA LEU A 113 20.62 16.38 -29.50
C LEU A 113 19.11 16.21 -29.34
N LEU A 114 18.42 17.17 -28.72
CA LEU A 114 16.97 17.16 -28.58
C LEU A 114 16.28 17.09 -29.95
N ARG A 115 16.72 17.93 -30.91
CA ARG A 115 16.15 17.95 -32.27
C ARG A 115 16.31 16.63 -33.01
N ARG A 116 17.40 15.87 -32.78
CA ARG A 116 17.58 14.54 -33.38
C ARG A 116 16.53 13.54 -32.91
N HIS A 117 15.95 13.76 -31.74
CA HIS A 117 14.91 12.92 -31.15
C HIS A 117 13.52 13.55 -31.25
N GLY A 118 13.35 14.65 -32.00
CA GLY A 118 12.06 15.32 -32.19
C GLY A 118 11.65 16.24 -31.04
N TYR A 119 12.55 16.56 -30.12
CA TYR A 119 12.30 17.43 -28.97
C TYR A 119 12.96 18.79 -29.12
N ASP A 120 12.49 19.75 -28.32
CA ASP A 120 13.06 21.09 -28.24
C ASP A 120 13.49 21.44 -26.81
N ARG A 121 14.05 22.64 -26.64
CA ARG A 121 14.51 23.10 -25.33
C ARG A 121 13.39 23.27 -24.31
N ARG A 122 12.16 23.55 -24.76
CA ARG A 122 10.98 23.67 -23.89
C ARG A 122 10.62 22.31 -23.31
N SER A 123 10.68 21.26 -24.13
CA SER A 123 10.52 19.86 -23.73
C SER A 123 11.49 19.54 -22.59
N LEU A 124 12.79 19.81 -22.77
CA LEU A 124 13.79 19.61 -21.72
C LEU A 124 13.46 20.38 -20.43
N MET A 125 12.86 21.57 -20.53
CA MET A 125 12.40 22.35 -19.36
C MET A 125 11.21 21.77 -18.66
N ASN A 126 10.29 21.16 -19.39
CA ASN A 126 9.19 20.43 -18.79
C ASN A 126 9.67 19.14 -18.14
N TRP A 127 10.65 18.44 -18.74
CA TRP A 127 11.30 17.27 -18.15
C TRP A 127 11.95 17.58 -16.82
N VAL A 128 12.76 18.65 -16.76
CA VAL A 128 13.41 19.07 -15.51
C VAL A 128 12.36 19.47 -14.46
N LYS A 129 11.34 20.25 -14.84
CA LYS A 129 10.26 20.64 -13.92
C LYS A 129 9.47 19.42 -13.42
N CYS A 130 9.22 18.44 -14.28
CA CYS A 130 8.59 17.17 -13.92
C CYS A 130 9.46 16.40 -12.92
N ILE A 131 10.77 16.34 -13.14
CA ILE A 131 11.71 15.69 -12.21
C ILE A 131 11.78 16.39 -10.86
N GLN A 132 11.75 17.73 -10.86
CA GLN A 132 11.79 18.56 -9.65
C GLN A 132 10.46 18.63 -8.90
N ALA A 133 9.35 18.24 -9.52
CA ALA A 133 8.03 18.31 -8.87
C ALA A 133 8.03 17.45 -7.58
N PRO A 134 7.43 17.89 -6.47
CA PRO A 134 7.38 17.10 -5.23
C PRO A 134 6.38 15.94 -5.29
N THR A 135 5.31 16.07 -6.08
CA THR A 135 4.18 15.13 -6.13
C THR A 135 4.01 14.52 -7.52
N ILE A 136 3.26 13.42 -7.63
CA ILE A 136 2.96 12.80 -8.93
C ILE A 136 2.03 13.72 -9.73
N SER A 137 1.04 14.31 -9.07
CA SER A 137 0.10 15.24 -9.71
C SER A 137 0.80 16.44 -10.32
N GLU A 138 1.72 17.07 -9.58
CA GLU A 138 2.48 18.19 -10.11
C GLU A 138 3.38 17.76 -11.27
N ALA A 139 4.03 16.59 -11.19
CA ALA A 139 4.85 16.08 -12.28
C ALA A 139 4.05 15.90 -13.58
N ILE A 140 2.85 15.30 -13.48
CA ILE A 140 1.94 15.11 -14.61
C ILE A 140 1.45 16.45 -15.16
N GLU A 141 1.11 17.40 -14.28
CA GLU A 141 0.66 18.73 -14.68
C GLU A 141 1.75 19.49 -15.47
N LYS A 142 3.03 19.40 -15.07
CA LYS A 142 4.14 20.05 -15.79
C LYS A 142 4.33 19.52 -17.21
N MET A 143 3.83 18.33 -17.51
CA MET A 143 3.94 17.70 -18.84
C MET A 143 2.67 17.83 -19.68
N LYS A 144 1.52 18.11 -19.07
CA LYS A 144 0.18 18.01 -19.67
C LYS A 144 -0.09 18.97 -20.85
N TYR A 145 0.60 20.10 -20.92
CA TYR A 145 0.21 21.20 -21.81
C TYR A 145 1.00 21.30 -23.12
N GLU A 146 2.11 20.58 -23.28
CA GLU A 146 3.04 20.88 -24.38
C GLU A 146 3.68 19.66 -25.07
N GLU A 147 3.71 18.49 -24.43
CA GLU A 147 4.35 17.31 -25.04
C GLU A 147 3.34 16.38 -25.70
N LYS A 148 3.64 16.01 -26.95
CA LYS A 148 2.84 15.03 -27.71
C LYS A 148 3.03 13.60 -27.19
N GLU A 149 4.21 13.29 -26.67
CA GLU A 149 4.60 11.95 -26.23
C GLU A 149 5.53 12.05 -25.03
N TRP A 150 5.36 11.13 -24.07
CA TRP A 150 6.20 11.06 -22.89
C TRP A 150 7.44 10.19 -23.15
N PRO A 151 8.66 10.71 -22.89
CA PRO A 151 9.87 9.88 -22.85
C PRO A 151 9.75 8.73 -21.84
N ALA A 152 10.24 7.54 -22.24
CA ALA A 152 10.14 6.33 -21.41
C ALA A 152 10.88 6.47 -20.06
N PHE A 153 12.03 7.16 -20.02
CA PHE A 153 12.71 7.44 -18.76
C PHE A 153 11.89 8.32 -17.80
N LEU A 154 11.14 9.31 -18.31
CA LEU A 154 10.28 10.15 -17.46
C LEU A 154 9.10 9.37 -16.91
N LEU A 155 8.51 8.49 -17.71
CA LEU A 155 7.47 7.58 -17.22
C LEU A 155 8.01 6.69 -16.11
N ARG A 156 9.18 6.07 -16.31
CA ARG A 156 9.84 5.29 -15.26
C ARG A 156 10.08 6.14 -14.01
N PHE A 157 10.55 7.37 -14.17
CA PHE A 157 10.78 8.30 -13.07
C PHE A 157 9.50 8.67 -12.32
N VAL A 158 8.40 8.99 -13.02
CA VAL A 158 7.11 9.30 -12.38
C VAL A 158 6.55 8.09 -11.64
N PHE A 159 6.62 6.89 -12.24
CA PHE A 159 6.16 5.65 -11.60
C PHE A 159 7.10 5.13 -10.49
N ARG A 160 8.33 5.66 -10.36
CA ARG A 160 9.21 5.42 -9.21
C ARG A 160 8.71 6.12 -7.94
N ARG A 161 7.97 7.21 -8.09
CA ARG A 161 7.49 8.03 -6.97
C ARG A 161 6.47 7.27 -6.13
N ASN A 162 6.45 7.57 -4.83
CA ASN A 162 5.45 7.03 -3.93
C ASN A 162 4.10 7.71 -4.21
N CYS A 163 3.13 6.93 -4.66
CA CYS A 163 1.75 7.36 -4.71
C CYS A 163 1.23 7.53 -3.27
N THR A 164 0.81 8.74 -2.92
CA THR A 164 0.44 9.12 -1.54
C THR A 164 -1.06 9.16 -1.30
N ASN A 165 -1.84 9.31 -2.37
CA ASN A 165 -3.28 9.48 -2.30
C ASN A 165 -3.98 8.89 -3.52
N ARG A 166 -5.32 8.85 -3.48
CA ARG A 166 -6.14 8.28 -4.56
C ARG A 166 -6.04 9.08 -5.85
N LYS A 167 -5.96 10.42 -5.74
CA LYS A 167 -5.89 11.30 -6.91
C LYS A 167 -4.67 11.00 -7.77
N GLU A 168 -3.51 10.93 -7.13
CA GLU A 168 -2.26 10.53 -7.78
C GLU A 168 -2.38 9.15 -8.42
N CYS A 169 -3.03 8.18 -7.75
CA CYS A 169 -3.20 6.85 -8.31
C CYS A 169 -4.06 6.86 -9.59
N TYR A 170 -5.12 7.67 -9.63
CA TYR A 170 -5.92 7.82 -10.84
C TYR A 170 -5.15 8.49 -11.96
N GLU A 171 -4.35 9.51 -11.67
CA GLU A 171 -3.51 10.16 -12.67
C GLU A 171 -2.43 9.21 -13.20
N LEU A 172 -1.83 8.38 -12.35
CA LEU A 172 -0.96 7.28 -12.77
C LEU A 172 -1.69 6.28 -13.66
N LEU A 173 -2.92 5.87 -13.32
CA LEU A 173 -3.69 4.93 -14.14
C LEU A 173 -4.06 5.51 -15.50
N ARG A 174 -4.38 6.81 -15.57
CA ARG A 174 -4.64 7.51 -16.84
C ARG A 174 -3.38 7.60 -17.69
N LEU A 175 -2.25 7.94 -17.08
CA LEU A 175 -0.95 7.98 -17.75
C LEU A 175 -0.50 6.59 -18.22
N PHE A 176 -0.75 5.56 -17.40
CA PHE A 176 -0.55 4.16 -17.76
C PHE A 176 -1.38 3.82 -19.00
N GLN A 177 -2.68 4.10 -18.98
CA GLN A 177 -3.57 3.80 -20.10
C GLN A 177 -3.15 4.50 -21.41
N SER A 178 -2.65 5.75 -21.35
CA SER A 178 -2.25 6.48 -22.55
C SER A 178 -0.91 6.02 -23.12
N GLU A 179 0.09 5.74 -22.26
CA GLU A 179 1.46 5.50 -22.73
C GLU A 179 1.85 4.02 -22.79
N PHE A 180 1.17 3.13 -22.07
CA PHE A 180 1.62 1.74 -21.88
C PHE A 180 1.90 1.00 -23.19
N ARG A 181 1.04 1.14 -24.21
CA ARG A 181 1.19 0.44 -25.50
C ARG A 181 2.45 0.83 -26.27
N ARG A 182 2.97 2.05 -26.07
CA ARG A 182 4.12 2.59 -26.81
C ARG A 182 5.47 2.12 -26.27
N LEU A 183 5.47 1.59 -25.06
CA LEU A 183 6.68 1.23 -24.34
C LEU A 183 7.22 -0.13 -24.79
N ASP A 184 8.54 -0.31 -24.66
CA ASP A 184 9.16 -1.61 -24.83
C ASP A 184 8.73 -2.58 -23.72
N LYS A 185 8.93 -3.89 -23.95
CA LYS A 185 8.48 -4.95 -23.05
C LYS A 185 9.01 -4.81 -21.61
N HIS A 186 10.23 -4.30 -21.41
CA HIS A 186 10.81 -4.15 -20.07
C HIS A 186 10.17 -2.98 -19.34
N SER A 187 10.02 -1.84 -20.04
CA SER A 187 9.34 -0.65 -19.52
C SER A 187 7.86 -0.93 -19.22
N GLN A 188 7.16 -1.70 -20.08
CA GLN A 188 5.79 -2.13 -19.83
C GLN A 188 5.67 -2.96 -18.54
N MET A 189 6.49 -4.01 -18.39
CA MET A 189 6.45 -4.83 -17.18
C MET A 189 6.75 -4.00 -15.93
N TYR A 190 7.74 -3.10 -16.01
CA TYR A 190 8.07 -2.20 -14.91
C TYR A 190 6.90 -1.30 -14.51
N LEU A 191 6.30 -0.59 -15.48
CA LEU A 191 5.18 0.30 -15.25
C LEU A 191 3.97 -0.46 -14.71
N PHE A 192 3.68 -1.65 -15.24
CA PHE A 192 2.58 -2.47 -14.76
C PHE A 192 2.75 -2.82 -13.28
N ILE A 193 3.95 -3.24 -12.87
CA ILE A 193 4.21 -3.59 -11.47
C ILE A 193 4.04 -2.36 -10.56
N LYS A 194 4.54 -1.19 -10.97
CA LYS A 194 4.40 0.06 -10.21
C LYS A 194 2.94 0.51 -10.13
N ALA A 195 2.22 0.49 -11.25
CA ALA A 195 0.79 0.78 -11.33
C ALA A 195 -0.01 -0.17 -10.43
N LEU A 196 0.27 -1.48 -10.49
CA LEU A 196 -0.41 -2.51 -9.71
C LEU A 196 -0.24 -2.25 -8.21
N ARG A 197 0.96 -1.91 -7.74
CA ARG A 197 1.20 -1.62 -6.32
C ARG A 197 0.48 -0.36 -5.84
N ALA A 198 0.50 0.71 -6.62
CA ALA A 198 -0.23 1.92 -6.30
C ALA A 198 -1.74 1.63 -6.23
N THR A 199 -2.26 0.91 -7.23
CA THR A 199 -3.67 0.53 -7.33
C THR A 199 -4.10 -0.37 -6.17
N GLN A 200 -3.34 -1.40 -5.84
CA GLN A 200 -3.61 -2.30 -4.72
C GLN A 200 -3.64 -1.58 -3.36
N ARG A 201 -2.92 -0.46 -3.23
CA ARG A 201 -2.84 0.32 -2.00
C ARG A 201 -3.97 1.33 -1.88
N GLU A 202 -4.21 2.11 -2.92
CA GLU A 202 -5.10 3.28 -2.83
C GLU A 202 -6.51 3.03 -3.39
N VAL A 203 -6.65 2.16 -4.41
CA VAL A 203 -7.88 1.95 -5.19
C VAL A 203 -7.98 0.52 -5.74
N ILE A 204 -8.02 -0.47 -4.84
CA ILE A 204 -7.92 -1.90 -5.19
C ILE A 204 -8.98 -2.36 -6.20
N GLU A 205 -10.14 -1.69 -6.27
CA GLU A 205 -11.20 -1.95 -7.21
C GLU A 205 -10.77 -1.84 -8.69
N PHE A 206 -9.66 -1.15 -8.97
CA PHE A 206 -9.11 -0.98 -10.33
C PHE A 206 -8.11 -2.06 -10.75
N VAL A 207 -7.72 -2.98 -9.86
CA VAL A 207 -6.79 -4.06 -10.20
C VAL A 207 -7.30 -4.95 -11.35
N PRO A 208 -8.59 -5.34 -11.42
CA PRO A 208 -9.11 -6.10 -12.56
C PRO A 208 -8.92 -5.35 -13.89
N ARG A 209 -9.28 -4.06 -13.92
CA ARG A 209 -9.13 -3.21 -15.12
C ARG A 209 -7.68 -3.07 -15.54
N LEU A 210 -6.76 -2.97 -14.59
CA LEU A 210 -5.32 -2.95 -14.88
C LEU A 210 -4.86 -4.27 -15.52
N CYS A 211 -5.36 -5.41 -15.06
CA CYS A 211 -5.07 -6.71 -15.65
C CYS A 211 -5.64 -6.84 -17.08
N GLU A 212 -6.85 -6.34 -17.34
CA GLU A 212 -7.43 -6.27 -18.69
C GLU A 212 -6.54 -5.45 -19.64
N MET A 213 -6.13 -4.25 -19.20
CA MET A 213 -5.24 -3.40 -19.99
C MET A 213 -3.92 -4.10 -20.33
N PHE A 214 -3.35 -4.87 -19.40
CA PHE A 214 -2.16 -5.67 -19.70
C PHE A 214 -2.46 -6.77 -20.73
N VAL A 215 -3.54 -7.53 -20.55
CA VAL A 215 -3.93 -8.61 -21.48
C VAL A 215 -4.17 -8.11 -22.90
N ASP A 216 -4.71 -6.90 -23.04
CA ASP A 216 -5.08 -6.32 -24.33
C ASP A 216 -3.93 -5.55 -25.01
N MET A 217 -3.11 -4.85 -24.22
CA MET A 217 -2.18 -3.84 -24.75
C MET A 217 -0.70 -4.20 -24.59
N ALA A 218 -0.36 -5.25 -23.83
CA ALA A 218 1.03 -5.62 -23.62
C ALA A 218 1.70 -6.09 -24.91
N HIS A 219 3.02 -5.92 -24.95
CA HIS A 219 3.87 -6.37 -26.04
C HIS A 219 3.74 -7.90 -26.20
N LYS A 220 3.68 -8.38 -27.46
CA LYS A 220 3.48 -9.81 -27.78
C LYS A 220 4.41 -10.76 -27.01
N ASP A 221 5.68 -10.38 -26.84
CA ASP A 221 6.70 -11.16 -26.11
C ASP A 221 6.35 -11.37 -24.62
N LEU A 222 5.49 -10.54 -24.03
CA LEU A 222 5.03 -10.68 -22.65
C LEU A 222 3.89 -11.69 -22.50
N HIS A 223 3.34 -12.22 -23.62
CA HIS A 223 2.33 -13.27 -23.61
C HIS A 223 2.95 -14.66 -23.57
N ASN A 224 3.69 -14.94 -22.51
CA ASN A 224 4.31 -16.24 -22.24
C ASN A 224 3.97 -16.71 -20.82
N SER A 225 4.13 -18.02 -20.56
CA SER A 225 3.81 -18.65 -19.27
C SER A 225 4.53 -17.98 -18.10
N PHE A 226 5.83 -17.70 -18.26
CA PHE A 226 6.65 -17.08 -17.21
C PHE A 226 6.08 -15.72 -16.78
N THR A 227 5.80 -14.83 -17.73
CA THR A 227 5.25 -13.51 -17.42
C THR A 227 3.89 -13.63 -16.73
N TYR A 228 3.00 -14.50 -17.20
CA TYR A 228 1.67 -14.63 -16.59
C TYR A 228 1.71 -15.24 -15.18
N ASN A 229 2.54 -16.26 -14.92
CA ASN A 229 2.74 -16.79 -13.56
C ASN A 229 3.34 -15.72 -12.63
N GLN A 230 4.25 -14.88 -13.12
CA GLN A 230 4.76 -13.73 -12.38
C GLN A 230 3.67 -12.70 -12.07
N LEU A 231 2.75 -12.43 -13.00
CA LEU A 231 1.64 -11.51 -12.79
C LEU A 231 0.63 -12.05 -11.80
N LEU A 232 0.24 -13.34 -11.91
CA LEU A 232 -0.63 -14.00 -10.93
C LEU A 232 -0.07 -13.85 -9.52
N TRP A 233 1.24 -14.05 -9.37
CA TRP A 233 1.95 -13.86 -8.11
C TRP A 233 1.90 -12.42 -7.58
N LEU A 234 2.16 -11.44 -8.44
CA LEU A 234 2.12 -10.02 -8.03
C LEU A 234 0.70 -9.58 -7.66
N VAL A 235 -0.30 -10.05 -8.39
CA VAL A 235 -1.71 -9.79 -8.09
C VAL A 235 -2.12 -10.45 -6.77
N SER A 236 -1.57 -11.62 -6.43
CA SER A 236 -1.91 -12.31 -5.19
C SER A 236 -1.48 -11.56 -3.92
N ARG A 237 -0.50 -10.64 -4.04
CA ARG A 237 0.13 -9.93 -2.91
C ARG A 237 0.64 -10.89 -1.84
N PHE A 238 1.32 -11.96 -2.27
CA PHE A 238 1.87 -12.97 -1.38
C PHE A 238 2.57 -12.38 -0.16
N GLY A 239 2.30 -12.93 1.04
CA GLY A 239 2.85 -12.45 2.30
C GLY A 239 2.11 -11.27 2.95
N THR A 240 1.18 -10.62 2.26
CA THR A 240 0.37 -9.52 2.84
C THR A 240 -0.96 -9.99 3.42
N GLY A 241 -1.67 -9.13 4.15
CA GLY A 241 -3.03 -9.38 4.63
C GLY A 241 -4.05 -8.61 3.82
N TRP A 242 -5.24 -9.20 3.61
CA TRP A 242 -6.38 -8.54 2.96
C TRP A 242 -7.72 -9.04 3.51
N THR A 243 -8.77 -8.26 3.31
CA THR A 243 -10.17 -8.55 3.66
C THR A 243 -10.83 -9.52 2.68
N LYS A 244 -11.98 -10.12 3.04
CA LYS A 244 -12.71 -11.01 2.12
C LYS A 244 -13.15 -10.31 0.82
N ARG A 245 -13.49 -9.02 0.89
CA ARG A 245 -13.83 -8.19 -0.29
C ARG A 245 -12.63 -8.02 -1.20
N GLU A 246 -11.50 -7.60 -0.65
CA GLU A 246 -10.24 -7.47 -1.41
C GLU A 246 -9.83 -8.81 -2.02
N ALA A 247 -9.98 -9.92 -1.29
CA ALA A 247 -9.70 -11.26 -1.81
C ALA A 247 -10.53 -11.55 -3.07
N SER A 248 -11.80 -11.17 -3.06
CA SER A 248 -12.71 -11.38 -4.18
C SER A 248 -12.30 -10.56 -5.41
N ILE A 249 -11.90 -9.29 -5.21
CA ILE A 249 -11.38 -8.43 -6.28
C ILE A 249 -10.09 -9.00 -6.88
N LEU A 250 -9.17 -9.48 -6.04
CA LEU A 250 -7.93 -10.12 -6.49
C LEU A 250 -8.21 -11.45 -7.22
N CYS A 251 -9.22 -12.21 -6.80
CA CYS A 251 -9.66 -13.43 -7.51
C CYS A 251 -10.17 -13.09 -8.92
N GLU A 252 -11.02 -12.07 -9.08
CA GLU A 252 -11.49 -11.64 -10.41
C GLU A 252 -10.32 -11.14 -11.28
N SER A 253 -9.36 -10.44 -10.68
CA SER A 253 -8.13 -9.99 -11.37
C SER A 253 -7.29 -11.17 -11.89
N GLN A 254 -7.09 -12.19 -11.07
CA GLN A 254 -6.36 -13.40 -11.48
C GLN A 254 -7.14 -14.24 -12.48
N LYS A 255 -8.47 -14.26 -12.40
CA LYS A 255 -9.34 -14.93 -13.38
C LYS A 255 -9.14 -14.37 -14.79
N ILE A 256 -9.04 -13.05 -14.94
CA ILE A 256 -8.73 -12.40 -16.23
C ILE A 256 -7.40 -12.93 -16.81
N LEU A 257 -6.35 -12.98 -15.98
CA LEU A 257 -5.04 -13.49 -16.39
C LEU A 257 -5.08 -14.99 -16.74
N ALA A 258 -5.72 -15.81 -15.90
CA ALA A 258 -5.82 -17.26 -16.09
C ALA A 258 -6.67 -17.62 -17.33
N GLN A 259 -7.76 -16.89 -17.60
CA GLN A 259 -8.55 -17.06 -18.83
C GLN A 259 -7.70 -16.79 -20.07
N ARG A 260 -6.88 -15.74 -20.04
CA ARG A 260 -5.95 -15.45 -21.14
C ARG A 260 -4.89 -16.54 -21.32
N MET A 261 -4.37 -17.09 -20.22
CA MET A 261 -3.45 -18.24 -20.28
C MET A 261 -4.12 -19.45 -20.95
N ALA A 262 -5.34 -19.80 -20.54
CA ALA A 262 -6.08 -20.93 -21.10
C ALA A 262 -6.31 -20.76 -22.62
N VAL A 263 -6.76 -19.59 -23.07
CA VAL A 263 -6.98 -19.29 -24.49
C VAL A 263 -5.68 -19.38 -25.31
N LYS A 264 -4.53 -19.08 -24.70
CA LYS A 264 -3.22 -19.09 -25.37
C LYS A 264 -2.46 -20.41 -25.17
N GLY A 265 -3.03 -21.39 -24.48
CA GLY A 265 -2.34 -22.64 -24.14
C GLY A 265 -1.10 -22.43 -23.25
N LEU A 266 -1.09 -21.37 -22.43
CA LEU A 266 0.00 -21.11 -21.49
C LEU A 266 -0.18 -21.97 -20.23
N GLN A 267 0.91 -22.58 -19.78
CA GLN A 267 0.92 -23.47 -18.62
C GLN A 267 1.09 -22.70 -17.30
N LEU A 268 0.39 -23.16 -16.26
CA LEU A 268 0.64 -22.75 -14.89
C LEU A 268 1.83 -23.53 -14.33
N ASP A 269 2.74 -22.82 -13.67
CA ASP A 269 3.80 -23.42 -12.84
C ASP A 269 3.40 -23.36 -11.36
N THR A 270 4.27 -23.83 -10.46
CA THR A 270 4.07 -23.70 -9.01
C THR A 270 3.69 -22.31 -8.58
N LYS A 271 4.38 -21.30 -9.13
CA LYS A 271 4.19 -19.92 -8.72
C LYS A 271 2.78 -19.46 -9.08
N GLY A 272 2.31 -19.82 -10.27
CA GLY A 272 0.92 -19.63 -10.70
C GLY A 272 -0.07 -20.32 -9.76
N TYR A 273 0.10 -21.62 -9.51
CA TYR A 273 -0.80 -22.39 -8.65
C TYR A 273 -0.86 -21.88 -7.21
N ILE A 274 0.29 -21.59 -6.61
CA ILE A 274 0.37 -21.02 -5.25
C ILE A 274 -0.24 -19.63 -5.20
N ALA A 275 -0.03 -18.80 -6.23
CA ALA A 275 -0.65 -17.47 -6.29
C ALA A 275 -2.18 -17.54 -6.35
N LEU A 276 -2.74 -18.49 -7.09
CA LEU A 276 -4.19 -18.74 -7.14
C LEU A 276 -4.71 -19.30 -5.81
N ALA A 277 -3.99 -20.25 -5.21
CA ALA A 277 -4.36 -20.82 -3.92
C ALA A 277 -4.38 -19.74 -2.82
N PHE A 278 -3.40 -18.85 -2.83
CA PHE A 278 -3.25 -17.82 -1.82
C PHE A 278 -4.41 -16.81 -1.81
N THR A 279 -4.87 -16.32 -2.95
CA THR A 279 -6.03 -15.42 -3.05
C THR A 279 -7.33 -16.13 -2.69
N LEU A 280 -7.52 -17.36 -3.19
CA LEU A 280 -8.72 -18.16 -2.97
C LEU A 280 -8.89 -18.61 -1.53
N ARG A 281 -7.84 -18.65 -0.72
CA ARG A 281 -7.90 -19.16 0.67
C ARG A 281 -9.00 -18.51 1.52
N LYS A 282 -9.36 -17.25 1.27
CA LYS A 282 -10.40 -16.50 2.02
C LYS A 282 -11.79 -16.58 1.38
N VAL A 283 -11.89 -17.01 0.13
CA VAL A 283 -13.13 -17.03 -0.66
C VAL A 283 -13.63 -18.46 -0.86
N ALA A 284 -12.73 -19.36 -1.26
CA ALA A 284 -12.99 -20.78 -1.50
C ALA A 284 -11.80 -21.64 -1.00
N PRO A 285 -11.68 -21.89 0.33
CA PRO A 285 -10.55 -22.62 0.92
C PRO A 285 -10.33 -24.02 0.33
N GLU A 286 -11.39 -24.75 -0.01
CA GLU A 286 -11.26 -26.09 -0.58
C GLU A 286 -10.65 -26.07 -1.99
N LYS A 287 -11.01 -25.07 -2.81
CA LYS A 287 -10.36 -24.86 -4.13
C LYS A 287 -8.90 -24.50 -3.97
N ALA A 288 -8.56 -23.68 -2.97
CA ALA A 288 -7.17 -23.38 -2.65
C ALA A 288 -6.37 -24.63 -2.26
N ARG A 289 -6.96 -25.54 -1.46
CA ARG A 289 -6.34 -26.83 -1.14
C ARG A 289 -6.15 -27.71 -2.38
N ALA A 290 -7.12 -27.75 -3.29
CA ALA A 290 -6.98 -28.49 -4.53
C ALA A 290 -5.77 -28.01 -5.36
N PHE A 291 -5.58 -26.69 -5.49
CA PHE A 291 -4.40 -26.13 -6.15
C PHE A 291 -3.08 -26.48 -5.45
N VAL A 292 -3.04 -26.45 -4.12
CA VAL A 292 -1.84 -26.88 -3.37
C VAL A 292 -1.57 -28.38 -3.55
N ASN A 293 -2.61 -29.20 -3.66
CA ASN A 293 -2.44 -30.64 -3.89
C ASN A 293 -1.87 -30.92 -5.28
N ILE A 294 -2.32 -30.21 -6.33
CA ILE A 294 -1.75 -30.31 -7.69
C ILE A 294 -0.23 -30.02 -7.67
N VAL A 295 0.19 -29.00 -6.92
CA VAL A 295 1.61 -28.67 -6.74
C VAL A 295 2.36 -29.80 -6.04
N LYS A 296 1.78 -30.38 -4.98
CA LYS A 296 2.40 -31.49 -4.25
C LYS A 296 2.53 -32.76 -5.08
N THR A 297 1.49 -33.14 -5.81
CA THR A 297 1.49 -34.33 -6.67
C THR A 297 2.26 -34.11 -7.97
N HIS A 298 2.60 -32.86 -8.29
CA HIS A 298 3.30 -32.47 -9.52
C HIS A 298 2.59 -32.97 -10.78
N GLU A 299 1.27 -32.77 -10.84
CA GLU A 299 0.44 -33.16 -12.00
C GLU A 299 0.63 -32.22 -13.23
N TYR A 300 1.78 -31.58 -13.38
CA TYR A 300 2.12 -30.69 -14.49
C TYR A 300 3.63 -30.69 -14.81
N GLU A 301 3.98 -30.19 -16.00
CA GLU A 301 5.36 -30.11 -16.46
C GLU A 301 6.17 -29.06 -15.71
N TYR A 302 7.38 -29.40 -15.27
CA TYR A 302 8.27 -28.44 -14.62
C TYR A 302 8.66 -27.32 -15.59
N SER A 303 8.41 -26.09 -15.18
CA SER A 303 9.00 -24.93 -15.82
C SER A 303 10.52 -24.91 -15.65
N GLN A 304 11.24 -24.25 -16.56
CA GLN A 304 12.70 -24.06 -16.42
C GLN A 304 13.10 -23.41 -15.08
N GLN A 305 12.23 -22.57 -14.52
CA GLN A 305 12.50 -21.91 -13.24
C GLN A 305 12.37 -22.85 -12.06
N GLU A 306 11.42 -23.78 -12.10
CA GLU A 306 11.30 -24.83 -11.09
C GLU A 306 12.49 -25.77 -11.17
N LEU A 307 12.92 -26.15 -12.38
CA LEU A 307 14.13 -26.96 -12.57
C LEU A 307 15.37 -26.25 -12.01
N TRP A 308 15.51 -24.94 -12.23
CA TRP A 308 16.60 -24.16 -11.63
C TRP A 308 16.49 -24.04 -10.12
N ALA A 309 15.27 -23.98 -9.57
CA ALA A 309 15.03 -23.93 -8.13
C ALA A 309 15.26 -25.27 -7.42
N LEU A 310 15.15 -26.38 -8.15
CA LEU A 310 15.38 -27.74 -7.65
C LEU A 310 16.85 -28.17 -7.68
N ASP A 311 17.67 -27.50 -8.49
CA ASP A 311 19.11 -27.75 -8.58
C ASP A 311 19.85 -27.08 -7.41
N ASP A 312 20.00 -27.82 -6.30
CA ASP A 312 20.65 -27.36 -5.06
C ASP A 312 22.11 -26.89 -5.29
N THR A 313 22.75 -27.25 -6.41
CA THR A 313 24.12 -26.83 -6.75
C THR A 313 24.20 -25.42 -7.34
N LYS A 314 23.09 -24.87 -7.83
CA LYS A 314 22.98 -23.51 -8.40
C LYS A 314 22.36 -22.50 -7.43
N VAL A 315 22.06 -22.94 -6.21
CA VAL A 315 21.51 -22.14 -5.09
C VAL A 315 22.41 -20.94 -4.76
N GLY A 316 23.73 -21.04 -4.97
CA GLY A 316 24.63 -19.89 -4.78
C GLY A 316 24.45 -18.74 -5.78
N GLN A 317 23.79 -18.97 -6.92
CA GLN A 317 23.49 -17.96 -7.95
C GLN A 317 21.99 -17.63 -7.99
N HIS A 318 21.32 -17.60 -6.82
CA HIS A 318 19.93 -17.21 -6.72
C HIS A 318 19.68 -15.82 -7.35
N ARG A 319 19.23 -15.82 -8.61
CA ARG A 319 18.67 -14.64 -9.25
C ARG A 319 17.36 -14.29 -8.54
N PHE A 320 17.19 -13.02 -8.17
CA PHE A 320 15.96 -12.51 -7.58
C PHE A 320 14.73 -12.83 -8.45
N GLY A 321 13.69 -13.39 -7.84
CA GLY A 321 12.46 -13.84 -8.52
C GLY A 321 12.26 -15.35 -8.54
N VAL A 322 13.29 -16.14 -8.18
CA VAL A 322 13.17 -17.58 -7.94
C VAL A 322 12.40 -17.78 -6.63
N PHE A 323 11.17 -18.24 -6.76
CA PHE A 323 10.33 -18.61 -5.63
C PHE A 323 10.92 -19.85 -4.96
N PRO A 324 11.18 -19.83 -3.64
CA PRO A 324 11.64 -21.01 -2.93
C PRO A 324 10.46 -22.00 -2.86
N TYR A 325 10.39 -22.87 -3.88
CA TYR A 325 9.26 -23.76 -4.18
C TYR A 325 8.76 -24.49 -2.93
N ARG A 326 9.69 -25.04 -2.14
CA ARG A 326 9.36 -25.90 -0.99
C ARG A 326 8.80 -25.08 0.17
N GLU A 327 9.39 -23.92 0.42
CA GLU A 327 8.97 -22.95 1.43
C GLU A 327 7.59 -22.38 1.09
N GLY A 328 7.33 -22.19 -0.20
CA GLY A 328 6.05 -21.78 -0.75
C GLY A 328 4.88 -22.71 -0.47
N VAL A 329 5.08 -24.00 -0.79
CA VAL A 329 4.11 -25.05 -0.53
C VAL A 329 3.87 -25.19 0.97
N ALA A 330 4.94 -25.27 1.77
CA ALA A 330 4.83 -25.35 3.23
C ALA A 330 4.08 -24.14 3.80
N ALA A 331 4.40 -22.92 3.35
CA ALA A 331 3.69 -21.72 3.74
C ALA A 331 2.19 -21.81 3.42
N MET A 332 1.82 -22.27 2.22
CA MET A 332 0.42 -22.43 1.86
C MET A 332 -0.30 -23.49 2.68
N GLN A 333 0.34 -24.62 2.99
CA GLN A 333 -0.25 -25.63 3.85
C GLN A 333 -0.55 -25.06 5.23
N ILE A 334 0.39 -24.32 5.84
CA ILE A 334 0.18 -23.64 7.13
C ILE A 334 -0.99 -22.65 7.01
N LEU A 335 -1.06 -21.85 5.94
CA LEU A 335 -2.13 -20.87 5.73
C LEU A 335 -3.52 -21.51 5.55
N LEU A 336 -3.59 -22.77 5.11
CA LEU A 336 -4.82 -23.52 4.88
C LEU A 336 -5.21 -24.43 6.05
N ALA A 337 -4.38 -24.49 7.09
CA ALA A 337 -4.65 -25.24 8.33
C ALA A 337 -5.96 -24.79 8.98
N ARG A 338 -6.77 -25.73 9.46
CA ARG A 338 -8.11 -25.50 10.02
C ARG A 338 -8.05 -24.96 11.45
N ASP A 339 -7.01 -25.31 12.18
CA ASP A 339 -6.78 -24.91 13.57
C ASP A 339 -5.28 -24.72 13.86
N SER A 340 -4.98 -24.26 15.08
CA SER A 340 -3.62 -23.99 15.54
C SER A 340 -2.76 -25.23 15.66
N LEU A 341 -3.35 -26.39 16.00
CA LEU A 341 -2.61 -27.65 16.14
C LEU A 341 -2.13 -28.15 14.78
N GLU A 342 -3.01 -28.14 13.78
CA GLU A 342 -2.66 -28.45 12.40
C GLU A 342 -1.60 -27.46 11.87
N ALA A 343 -1.76 -26.16 12.13
CA ALA A 343 -0.80 -25.14 11.70
C ALA A 343 0.60 -25.36 12.31
N LEU A 344 0.67 -25.66 13.61
CA LEU A 344 1.92 -25.95 14.33
C LEU A 344 2.55 -27.26 13.85
N SER A 345 1.75 -28.30 13.64
CA SER A 345 2.23 -29.60 13.12
C SER A 345 2.82 -29.46 11.71
N LEU A 346 2.13 -28.74 10.82
CA LEU A 346 2.62 -28.46 9.47
C LEU A 346 3.89 -27.62 9.49
N PHE A 347 3.97 -26.62 10.38
CA PHE A 347 5.18 -25.85 10.58
C PHE A 347 6.35 -26.72 11.09
N ASP A 348 6.06 -27.62 12.03
CA ASP A 348 7.08 -28.49 12.63
C ASP A 348 7.57 -29.60 11.69
N SER A 349 6.77 -29.96 10.67
CA SER A 349 7.20 -30.87 9.60
C SER A 349 8.36 -30.31 8.76
N ALA A 350 8.55 -28.97 8.73
CA ALA A 350 9.70 -28.36 8.09
C ALA A 350 10.95 -28.51 8.96
N PRO A 351 12.11 -28.91 8.40
CA PRO A 351 13.38 -28.99 9.15
C PRO A 351 13.73 -27.64 9.80
N GLU A 352 14.29 -27.66 11.01
CA GLU A 352 14.62 -26.43 11.78
C GLU A 352 15.44 -25.44 10.95
N LYS A 353 16.44 -25.92 10.20
CA LYS A 353 17.29 -25.09 9.32
C LYS A 353 16.53 -24.39 8.18
N LYS A 354 15.33 -24.88 7.83
CA LYS A 354 14.45 -24.34 6.77
C LYS A 354 13.30 -23.50 7.33
N ARG A 355 13.15 -23.37 8.66
CA ARG A 355 12.15 -22.50 9.29
C ARG A 355 12.61 -21.04 9.25
N THR A 356 12.65 -20.49 8.05
CA THR A 356 13.06 -19.11 7.81
C THR A 356 12.16 -18.11 8.55
N PRO A 357 12.61 -16.86 8.80
CA PRO A 357 11.77 -15.83 9.39
C PRO A 357 10.43 -15.64 8.65
N GLY A 358 10.40 -15.91 7.35
CA GLY A 358 9.17 -15.84 6.57
C GLY A 358 8.19 -16.98 6.83
N LEU A 359 8.66 -18.21 7.05
CA LEU A 359 7.78 -19.32 7.43
C LEU A 359 7.19 -19.09 8.84
N TRP A 360 7.99 -18.57 9.76
CA TRP A 360 7.51 -18.09 11.06
C TRP A 360 6.45 -17.00 10.91
N ASN A 361 6.67 -16.05 9.99
CA ASN A 361 5.73 -14.98 9.72
C ASN A 361 4.39 -15.49 9.19
N VAL A 362 4.43 -16.57 8.41
CA VAL A 362 3.25 -17.27 7.89
C VAL A 362 2.50 -17.99 9.01
N LEU A 363 3.20 -18.74 9.88
CA LEU A 363 2.60 -19.39 11.05
C LEU A 363 1.88 -18.37 11.93
N LEU A 364 2.57 -17.30 12.34
CA LEU A 364 1.96 -16.25 13.18
C LEU A 364 0.74 -15.62 12.51
N SER A 365 0.83 -15.36 11.20
CA SER A 365 -0.32 -14.87 10.43
C SER A 365 -1.51 -15.80 10.52
N ARG A 366 -1.30 -17.11 10.38
CA ARG A 366 -2.39 -18.07 10.46
C ARG A 366 -3.00 -18.13 11.85
N LEU A 367 -2.16 -18.16 12.89
CA LEU A 367 -2.63 -18.18 14.28
C LEU A 367 -3.45 -16.93 14.64
N ILE A 368 -3.05 -15.75 14.11
CA ILE A 368 -3.83 -14.51 14.24
C ILE A 368 -5.16 -14.61 13.48
N GLU A 369 -5.15 -15.09 12.23
CA GLU A 369 -6.38 -15.26 11.44
C GLU A 369 -7.36 -16.26 12.07
N LEU A 370 -6.85 -17.28 12.77
CA LEU A 370 -7.65 -18.24 13.54
C LEU A 370 -8.14 -17.68 14.88
N GLY A 371 -7.60 -16.54 15.34
CA GLY A 371 -7.89 -15.99 16.67
C GLY A 371 -7.32 -16.84 17.82
N GLN A 372 -6.29 -17.64 17.55
CA GLN A 372 -5.73 -18.63 18.48
C GLN A 372 -4.30 -18.31 18.93
N LEU A 373 -3.76 -17.14 18.56
CA LEU A 373 -2.49 -16.65 19.09
C LEU A 373 -2.70 -16.06 20.49
N THR A 374 -2.62 -16.88 21.53
CA THR A 374 -2.73 -16.43 22.94
C THR A 374 -1.40 -15.91 23.48
N SER A 375 -1.43 -15.29 24.66
CA SER A 375 -0.21 -14.79 25.30
C SER A 375 0.77 -15.92 25.65
N GLU A 376 0.25 -17.07 26.09
CA GLU A 376 1.05 -18.24 26.44
C GLU A 376 1.70 -18.84 25.19
N LEU A 377 0.93 -18.92 24.10
CA LEU A 377 1.45 -19.40 22.82
C LEU A 377 2.51 -18.43 22.26
N SER A 378 2.30 -17.11 22.35
CA SER A 378 3.31 -16.12 21.98
C SER A 378 4.60 -16.28 22.79
N ASP A 379 4.51 -16.49 24.11
CA ASP A 379 5.68 -16.74 24.96
C ASP A 379 6.42 -18.03 24.57
N PHE A 380 5.69 -19.10 24.26
CA PHE A 380 6.25 -20.36 23.78
C PHE A 380 6.97 -20.18 22.43
N LEU A 381 6.31 -19.56 21.44
CA LEU A 381 6.88 -19.33 20.12
C LEU A 381 8.10 -18.41 20.18
N TRP A 382 8.08 -17.37 21.02
CA TRP A 382 9.23 -16.49 21.24
C TRP A 382 10.43 -17.26 21.80
N LYS A 383 10.23 -18.09 22.82
CA LYS A 383 11.30 -18.96 23.37
C LYS A 383 11.84 -19.92 22.31
N LYS A 384 10.96 -20.51 21.50
CA LYS A 384 11.35 -21.42 20.41
C LYS A 384 12.18 -20.70 19.34
N MET A 385 11.80 -19.48 18.93
CA MET A 385 12.58 -18.67 18.00
C MET A 385 13.98 -18.35 18.53
N LYS A 386 14.12 -18.04 19.84
CA LYS A 386 15.42 -17.83 20.48
C LYS A 386 16.28 -19.10 20.43
N LYS A 387 15.69 -20.26 20.76
CA LYS A 387 16.38 -21.56 20.76
C LYS A 387 16.87 -21.94 19.36
N GLU A 388 16.02 -21.75 18.35
CA GLU A 388 16.34 -22.02 16.93
C GLU A 388 17.25 -20.95 16.29
N LYS A 389 17.65 -19.91 17.05
CA LYS A 389 18.49 -18.79 16.58
C LYS A 389 17.91 -18.12 15.32
N VAL A 390 16.60 -17.96 15.28
CA VAL A 390 15.90 -17.33 14.16
C VAL A 390 16.32 -15.86 14.08
N ARG A 391 16.61 -15.38 12.86
CA ARG A 391 16.82 -13.95 12.63
C ARG A 391 15.54 -13.19 12.95
N ILE A 392 15.56 -12.40 14.02
CA ILE A 392 14.42 -11.60 14.46
C ILE A 392 14.27 -10.40 13.54
N VAL A 393 13.13 -10.32 12.86
CA VAL A 393 12.76 -9.21 11.98
C VAL A 393 11.52 -8.48 12.52
N PRO A 394 11.33 -7.19 12.20
CA PRO A 394 10.30 -6.37 12.85
C PRO A 394 8.88 -6.89 12.66
N ASN A 395 8.59 -7.50 11.50
CA ASN A 395 7.28 -8.05 11.20
C ASN A 395 6.92 -9.25 12.10
N LEU A 396 7.91 -10.07 12.48
CA LEU A 396 7.70 -11.19 13.41
C LEU A 396 7.32 -10.68 14.80
N VAL A 397 8.11 -9.73 15.31
CA VAL A 397 7.89 -9.10 16.61
C VAL A 397 6.50 -8.45 16.63
N ARG A 398 6.17 -7.69 15.58
CA ARG A 398 4.86 -7.04 15.42
C ARG A 398 3.70 -8.02 15.50
N LYS A 399 3.80 -9.19 14.85
CA LYS A 399 2.75 -10.22 14.89
C LYS A 399 2.70 -10.95 16.23
N LEU A 400 3.84 -11.24 16.86
CA LEU A 400 3.84 -11.83 18.20
C LEU A 400 3.16 -10.92 19.24
N MET A 401 3.32 -9.60 19.09
CA MET A 401 2.63 -8.61 19.91
C MET A 401 1.10 -8.70 19.81
N ASP A 402 0.54 -9.19 18.71
CA ASP A 402 -0.91 -9.39 18.56
C ASP A 402 -1.45 -10.45 19.53
N GLY A 403 -0.62 -11.38 20.01
CA GLY A 403 -1.01 -12.38 21.00
C GLY A 403 -0.90 -11.91 22.45
N TYR A 404 -0.27 -10.76 22.72
CA TYR A 404 -0.12 -10.24 24.08
C TYR A 404 -1.30 -9.37 24.49
N ASN A 405 -1.83 -9.61 25.69
CA ASN A 405 -2.94 -8.88 26.28
C ASN A 405 -2.51 -7.78 27.26
N THR A 406 -1.22 -7.70 27.62
CA THR A 406 -0.71 -6.67 28.53
C THR A 406 0.44 -5.89 27.92
N ASN A 407 0.47 -4.58 28.22
CA ASN A 407 1.53 -3.70 27.74
C ASN A 407 2.90 -4.07 28.29
N GLU A 408 2.96 -4.61 29.51
CA GLU A 408 4.23 -5.04 30.10
C GLU A 408 4.89 -6.15 29.26
N LYS A 409 4.12 -7.15 28.82
CA LYS A 409 4.65 -8.23 27.96
C LYS A 409 5.07 -7.70 26.59
N VAL A 410 4.30 -6.78 26.01
CA VAL A 410 4.64 -6.12 24.73
C VAL A 410 5.95 -5.33 24.85
N THR A 411 6.11 -4.54 25.92
CA THR A 411 7.33 -3.77 26.16
C THR A 411 8.54 -4.68 26.40
N ARG A 412 8.38 -5.77 27.16
CA ARG A 412 9.44 -6.77 27.34
C ARG A 412 9.83 -7.41 26.01
N LEU A 413 8.87 -7.87 25.20
CA LEU A 413 9.13 -8.43 23.87
C LEU A 413 9.87 -7.42 22.98
N PHE A 414 9.43 -6.16 22.96
CA PHE A 414 10.06 -5.11 22.16
C PHE A 414 11.52 -4.91 22.56
N ASN A 415 11.79 -4.76 23.86
CA ASN A 415 13.14 -4.56 24.37
C ASN A 415 14.04 -5.77 24.11
N ASP A 416 13.53 -6.99 24.35
CA ASP A 416 14.23 -8.24 24.02
C ASP A 416 14.61 -8.28 22.53
N ALA A 417 13.66 -7.96 21.65
CA ALA A 417 13.89 -7.99 20.21
C ALA A 417 14.95 -6.98 19.76
N VAL A 418 14.92 -5.75 20.32
CA VAL A 418 15.93 -4.73 20.06
C VAL A 418 17.31 -5.17 20.53
N GLN A 419 17.41 -5.77 21.73
CA GLN A 419 18.66 -6.34 22.24
C GLN A 419 19.19 -7.49 21.36
N MET A 420 18.30 -8.23 20.71
CA MET A 420 18.65 -9.27 19.72
C MET A 420 18.98 -8.70 18.32
N GLY A 421 19.10 -7.38 18.16
CA GLY A 421 19.48 -6.74 16.90
C GLY A 421 18.33 -6.48 15.92
N CYS A 422 17.07 -6.57 16.37
CA CYS A 422 15.93 -6.22 15.53
C CYS A 422 15.89 -4.71 15.25
N HIS A 423 16.04 -4.31 13.99
CA HIS A 423 15.94 -2.92 13.58
C HIS A 423 14.51 -2.36 13.82
N VAL A 424 14.38 -1.26 14.53
CA VAL A 424 13.06 -0.67 14.80
C VAL A 424 12.55 0.06 13.55
N ASN A 425 11.56 -0.51 12.87
CA ASN A 425 10.92 0.14 11.72
C ASN A 425 9.58 0.79 12.10
N GLN A 426 9.02 1.55 11.15
CA GLN A 426 7.75 2.23 11.33
C GLN A 426 6.62 1.28 11.75
N GLY A 427 6.49 0.11 11.12
CA GLY A 427 5.40 -0.84 11.42
C GLY A 427 5.45 -1.37 12.85
N LEU A 428 6.66 -1.63 13.38
CA LEU A 428 6.85 -2.05 14.75
C LEU A 428 6.54 -0.90 15.73
N LEU A 429 7.01 0.32 15.44
CA LEU A 429 6.68 1.50 16.25
C LEU A 429 5.17 1.78 16.29
N LEU A 430 4.49 1.68 15.14
CA LEU A 430 3.03 1.84 15.07
C LEU A 430 2.32 0.80 15.94
N LYS A 431 2.78 -0.45 15.95
CA LYS A 431 2.21 -1.48 16.81
C LYS A 431 2.46 -1.21 18.29
N CYS A 432 3.67 -0.76 18.64
CA CYS A 432 3.96 -0.30 20.00
C CYS A 432 3.06 0.88 20.40
N LEU A 433 2.81 1.82 19.48
CA LEU A 433 1.88 2.93 19.69
C LEU A 433 0.43 2.47 19.83
N GLU A 434 -0.02 1.48 19.07
CA GLU A 434 -1.37 0.94 19.22
C GLU A 434 -1.59 0.36 20.62
N MET A 435 -0.60 -0.36 21.15
CA MET A 435 -0.68 -0.98 22.47
C MET A 435 -0.48 0.06 23.59
N THR A 436 0.51 0.95 23.44
CA THR A 436 0.80 2.00 24.44
C THR A 436 -0.20 3.15 24.42
N GLY A 437 -0.82 3.45 23.29
CA GLY A 437 -1.84 4.50 23.13
C GLY A 437 -3.09 4.24 23.96
N TYR A 438 -3.36 2.96 24.28
CA TYR A 438 -4.30 2.66 25.34
C TYR A 438 -3.72 3.06 26.69
N VAL A 439 -2.51 2.73 27.11
CA VAL A 439 -2.08 3.04 28.50
C VAL A 439 -1.64 4.49 28.73
N ASP A 440 -0.87 5.09 27.83
CA ASP A 440 -0.27 6.42 27.98
C ASP A 440 -0.33 7.20 26.66
N LEU A 441 -1.36 8.03 26.54
CA LEU A 441 -1.59 8.83 25.35
C LEU A 441 -0.53 9.94 25.19
N ASN A 442 0.05 10.46 26.27
CA ASN A 442 1.04 11.53 26.21
C ASN A 442 2.34 11.03 25.59
N LYS A 443 2.79 9.82 25.96
CA LYS A 443 3.93 9.17 25.30
C LYS A 443 3.65 8.96 23.81
N SER A 444 2.44 8.55 23.46
CA SER A 444 2.05 8.34 22.06
C SER A 444 2.11 9.64 21.23
N ARG A 445 1.67 10.76 21.81
CA ARG A 445 1.78 12.10 21.20
C ARG A 445 3.22 12.52 21.00
N ILE A 446 4.08 12.33 22.01
CA ILE A 446 5.51 12.69 21.93
C ILE A 446 6.19 11.86 20.84
N LEU A 447 5.95 10.55 20.81
CA LEU A 447 6.51 9.66 19.80
C LEU A 447 6.11 10.10 18.39
N ILE A 448 4.81 10.34 18.13
CA ILE A 448 4.35 10.78 16.81
C ILE A 448 4.89 12.16 16.44
N ARG A 449 4.98 13.08 17.40
CA ARG A 449 5.58 14.41 17.17
C ARG A 449 7.03 14.32 16.73
N ASN A 450 7.78 13.37 17.28
CA ASN A 450 9.21 13.17 17.02
C ASN A 450 9.49 12.18 15.90
N MET A 451 8.47 11.55 15.29
CA MET A 451 8.67 10.68 14.15
C MET A 451 9.08 11.52 12.92
N PRO A 452 10.19 11.17 12.25
CA PRO A 452 10.62 11.86 11.04
C PRO A 452 9.66 11.66 9.86
N TRP A 453 8.84 10.60 9.91
CA TRP A 453 7.75 10.34 8.98
C TRP A 453 6.41 10.39 9.73
N LYS A 454 5.55 11.33 9.35
CA LYS A 454 4.15 11.31 9.78
C LYS A 454 3.30 10.88 8.60
N ASN A 455 2.58 9.78 8.75
CA ASN A 455 1.70 9.29 7.72
C ASN A 455 0.30 9.00 8.28
N ARG A 456 -0.60 8.62 7.37
CA ARG A 456 -1.99 8.33 7.68
C ARG A 456 -2.14 7.29 8.78
N GLU A 457 -1.31 6.26 8.78
CA GLU A 457 -1.34 5.17 9.77
C GLU A 457 -0.94 5.68 11.16
N SER A 458 0.13 6.48 11.28
CA SER A 458 0.53 7.07 12.58
C SER A 458 -0.55 7.97 13.18
N TYR A 459 -1.19 8.80 12.35
CA TYR A 459 -2.28 9.65 12.81
C TYR A 459 -3.51 8.83 13.20
N ASN A 460 -3.85 7.79 12.44
CA ASN A 460 -4.99 6.93 12.75
C ASN A 460 -4.83 6.19 14.07
N VAL A 461 -3.62 5.74 14.41
CA VAL A 461 -3.36 5.12 15.73
C VAL A 461 -3.62 6.11 16.86
N LEU A 462 -3.17 7.36 16.72
CA LEU A 462 -3.41 8.41 17.71
C LEU A 462 -4.88 8.79 17.79
N LEU A 463 -5.53 9.07 16.65
CA LEU A 463 -6.94 9.41 16.57
C LEU A 463 -7.82 8.33 17.20
N LYS A 464 -7.51 7.06 16.93
CA LYS A 464 -8.21 5.93 17.54
C LYS A 464 -8.07 5.96 19.05
N SER A 465 -6.85 6.13 19.56
CA SER A 465 -6.59 6.19 21.02
C SER A 465 -7.28 7.39 21.68
N GLU A 466 -7.23 8.56 21.04
CA GLU A 466 -7.90 9.78 21.50
C GLU A 466 -9.42 9.65 21.49
N SER A 467 -10.00 8.97 20.50
CA SER A 467 -11.45 8.76 20.40
C SER A 467 -12.04 7.99 21.59
N TYR A 468 -11.22 7.20 22.30
CA TYR A 468 -11.63 6.48 23.51
C TYR A 468 -11.46 7.32 24.79
N ARG A 469 -10.37 8.09 24.92
CA ARG A 469 -9.97 8.69 26.21
C ARG A 469 -10.00 10.20 26.25
N HIS A 470 -9.75 10.86 25.11
CA HIS A 470 -9.55 12.30 25.01
C HIS A 470 -10.27 12.85 23.78
N LYS A 471 -11.59 12.62 23.71
CA LYS A 471 -12.46 12.97 22.57
C LYS A 471 -12.34 14.44 22.14
N SER A 472 -12.07 15.35 23.08
CA SER A 472 -11.88 16.78 22.79
C SER A 472 -10.64 17.09 21.96
N ASN A 473 -9.60 16.23 21.98
CA ASN A 473 -8.36 16.44 21.23
C ASN A 473 -8.39 15.84 19.81
N VAL A 474 -9.36 14.95 19.52
CA VAL A 474 -9.45 14.22 18.25
C VAL A 474 -9.49 15.19 17.06
N TRP A 475 -10.24 16.28 17.17
CA TRP A 475 -10.33 17.27 16.11
C TRP A 475 -9.01 17.98 15.84
N LYS A 476 -8.28 18.37 16.90
CA LYS A 476 -6.96 18.98 16.77
C LYS A 476 -5.99 18.06 16.02
N THR A 477 -5.96 16.78 16.39
CA THR A 477 -5.14 15.76 15.72
C THR A 477 -5.57 15.56 14.26
N TYR A 478 -6.88 15.56 13.99
CA TYR A 478 -7.40 15.47 12.63
C TYR A 478 -6.98 16.70 11.79
N THR A 479 -7.09 17.91 12.33
CA THR A 479 -6.67 19.12 11.63
C THR A 479 -5.17 19.15 11.36
N ASP A 480 -4.34 18.68 12.30
CA ASP A 480 -2.89 18.55 12.10
C ASP A 480 -2.59 17.56 10.96
N MET A 481 -3.25 16.41 10.94
CA MET A 481 -3.15 15.45 9.83
C MET A 481 -3.51 16.10 8.48
N ARG A 482 -4.58 16.90 8.44
CA ARG A 482 -5.02 17.61 7.24
C ARG A 482 -4.05 18.70 6.80
N GLN A 483 -3.43 19.42 7.72
CA GLN A 483 -2.40 20.43 7.43
C GLN A 483 -1.14 19.82 6.80
N HIS A 484 -0.82 18.57 7.13
CA HIS A 484 0.24 17.79 6.48
C HIS A 484 -0.17 17.23 5.10
N GLY A 485 -1.35 17.59 4.57
CA GLY A 485 -1.84 17.14 3.27
C GLY A 485 -2.33 15.69 3.23
N ILE A 486 -2.53 15.06 4.39
CA ILE A 486 -2.91 13.64 4.48
C ILE A 486 -4.44 13.50 4.38
N GLU A 487 -4.91 12.69 3.43
CA GLU A 487 -6.33 12.37 3.25
C GLU A 487 -6.87 11.38 4.28
N PRO A 488 -8.09 11.61 4.81
CA PRO A 488 -8.71 10.64 5.70
C PRO A 488 -8.99 9.35 4.94
N ASN A 489 -8.89 8.23 5.66
CA ASN A 489 -9.45 6.96 5.22
C ASN A 489 -10.59 6.55 6.16
N GLN A 490 -11.12 5.35 5.94
CA GLN A 490 -12.20 4.82 6.76
C GLN A 490 -11.86 4.80 8.26
N SER A 491 -10.64 4.41 8.64
CA SER A 491 -10.21 4.37 10.05
C SER A 491 -10.19 5.77 10.69
N THR A 492 -9.80 6.79 9.92
CA THR A 492 -9.87 8.18 10.34
C THR A 492 -11.32 8.58 10.65
N LEU A 493 -12.24 8.30 9.71
CA LEU A 493 -13.66 8.63 9.87
C LEU A 493 -14.29 7.85 11.04
N GLU A 494 -13.99 6.56 11.21
CA GLU A 494 -14.46 5.78 12.36
C GLU A 494 -14.03 6.40 13.71
N SER A 495 -12.80 6.94 13.78
CA SER A 495 -12.30 7.59 15.00
C SER A 495 -13.01 8.91 15.28
N LEU A 496 -13.29 9.71 14.23
CA LEU A 496 -14.08 10.93 14.33
C LEU A 496 -15.51 10.64 14.79
N LEU A 497 -16.18 9.68 14.15
CA LEU A 497 -17.55 9.25 14.48
C LEU A 497 -17.66 8.75 15.91
N ARG A 498 -16.69 7.96 16.38
CA ARG A 498 -16.67 7.47 17.76
C ARG A 498 -16.56 8.61 18.75
N ALA A 499 -15.68 9.57 18.50
CA ALA A 499 -15.52 10.72 19.38
C ALA A 499 -16.77 11.61 19.40
N ALA A 500 -17.34 11.88 18.22
CA ALA A 500 -18.54 12.70 18.04
C ALA A 500 -19.86 12.00 18.44
N SER A 501 -19.81 10.72 18.81
CA SER A 501 -20.96 9.99 19.38
C SER A 501 -21.27 10.43 20.82
N ASP A 502 -20.37 11.18 21.47
CA ASP A 502 -20.67 11.86 22.73
C ASP A 502 -21.23 13.26 22.43
N PRO A 503 -22.53 13.50 22.67
CA PRO A 503 -23.19 14.73 22.26
C PRO A 503 -22.72 15.96 23.02
N ARG A 504 -21.92 15.80 24.08
CA ARG A 504 -21.37 16.90 24.90
C ARG A 504 -20.04 17.43 24.38
N ILE A 505 -19.44 16.77 23.41
CA ILE A 505 -18.14 17.19 22.89
C ILE A 505 -18.33 18.32 21.90
N GLU A 506 -17.57 19.38 22.12
CA GLU A 506 -17.44 20.51 21.21
C GLU A 506 -16.01 20.59 20.67
N TRP A 507 -15.91 20.96 19.40
CA TRP A 507 -14.66 21.17 18.69
C TRP A 507 -14.72 22.55 18.05
N ASP A 508 -13.80 23.42 18.43
CA ASP A 508 -13.70 24.80 17.94
C ASP A 508 -15.08 25.51 17.94
N GLY A 509 -15.78 25.46 19.08
CA GLY A 509 -17.07 26.13 19.31
C GLY A 509 -18.30 25.53 18.60
N MET A 510 -18.19 24.35 17.99
CA MET A 510 -19.33 23.63 17.40
C MET A 510 -19.43 22.22 17.97
N PHE A 511 -20.64 21.64 18.03
CA PHE A 511 -20.80 20.25 18.44
C PHE A 511 -20.02 19.33 17.51
N ALA A 512 -19.32 18.35 18.09
CA ALA A 512 -18.49 17.41 17.33
C ALA A 512 -19.30 16.73 16.22
N THR A 513 -20.55 16.34 16.50
CA THR A 513 -21.48 15.75 15.53
C THR A 513 -21.67 16.64 14.30
N GLN A 514 -21.82 17.96 14.46
CA GLN A 514 -22.01 18.89 13.34
C GLN A 514 -20.81 18.87 12.39
N ARG A 515 -19.60 18.93 12.95
CA ARG A 515 -18.37 18.88 12.16
C ARG A 515 -18.19 17.53 11.47
N VAL A 516 -18.45 16.43 12.17
CA VAL A 516 -18.29 15.10 11.60
C VAL A 516 -19.30 14.82 10.50
N VAL A 517 -20.55 15.29 10.59
CA VAL A 517 -21.52 15.13 9.50
C VAL A 517 -21.00 15.76 8.20
N VAL A 518 -20.47 16.99 8.28
CA VAL A 518 -19.90 17.69 7.12
C VAL A 518 -18.70 16.94 6.55
N GLU A 519 -17.74 16.56 7.40
CA GLU A 519 -16.55 15.82 6.95
C GLU A 519 -16.92 14.42 6.40
N PHE A 520 -17.87 13.72 7.02
CA PHE A 520 -18.31 12.42 6.54
C PHE A 520 -18.95 12.52 5.14
N LYS A 521 -19.89 13.46 4.93
CA LYS A 521 -20.51 13.70 3.61
C LYS A 521 -19.50 14.19 2.55
N LYS A 522 -18.47 14.93 2.97
CA LYS A 522 -17.37 15.35 2.08
C LYS A 522 -16.54 14.17 1.57
N TRP A 523 -16.25 13.19 2.43
CA TRP A 523 -15.30 12.12 2.10
C TRP A 523 -15.95 10.81 1.67
N VAL A 524 -17.24 10.58 1.90
CA VAL A 524 -17.92 9.31 1.60
C VAL A 524 -18.76 9.45 0.31
N ARG A 525 -18.67 8.46 -0.59
CA ARG A 525 -19.38 8.44 -1.88
C ARG A 525 -20.90 8.43 -1.70
N GLY A 526 -21.62 9.09 -2.60
CA GLY A 526 -23.09 9.08 -2.66
C GLY A 526 -23.77 9.97 -1.62
N ALA A 527 -23.01 10.82 -0.92
CA ALA A 527 -23.50 11.70 0.12
C ALA A 527 -24.43 12.79 -0.43
N HIS A 528 -24.22 13.20 -1.68
CA HIS A 528 -25.06 14.20 -2.32
C HIS A 528 -26.35 13.54 -2.86
N VAL A 529 -27.49 14.18 -2.57
CA VAL A 529 -28.83 13.68 -2.92
C VAL A 529 -29.02 13.59 -4.44
N ASP A 530 -28.37 14.49 -5.19
CA ASP A 530 -28.37 14.53 -6.66
C ASP A 530 -27.54 13.42 -7.32
N SER A 531 -26.93 12.53 -6.53
CA SER A 531 -26.09 11.42 -6.99
C SER A 531 -24.83 11.84 -7.76
N THR A 532 -24.44 13.12 -7.71
CA THR A 532 -23.26 13.63 -8.42
C THR A 532 -21.96 12.98 -7.99
N ASP A 533 -21.89 12.48 -6.76
CA ASP A 533 -20.69 11.87 -6.16
C ASP A 533 -20.77 10.35 -5.99
N VAL A 534 -21.82 9.69 -6.51
CA VAL A 534 -21.93 8.21 -6.44
C VAL A 534 -20.74 7.54 -7.14
N ARG A 535 -20.28 8.15 -8.24
CA ARG A 535 -19.12 7.71 -9.01
C ARG A 535 -17.86 8.51 -8.67
N ASP A 536 -17.88 9.35 -7.64
CA ASP A 536 -16.70 10.11 -7.23
C ASP A 536 -15.64 9.17 -6.67
N MET A 537 -14.66 8.93 -7.51
CA MET A 537 -13.60 8.00 -7.28
C MET A 537 -12.63 8.42 -6.17
N PHE A 538 -12.56 9.72 -5.85
CA PHE A 538 -11.72 10.27 -4.79
C PHE A 538 -12.35 10.07 -3.41
N LYS A 539 -13.68 9.97 -3.34
CA LYS A 539 -14.39 9.65 -2.11
C LYS A 539 -14.28 8.17 -1.72
N ILE A 540 -14.37 7.91 -0.43
CA ILE A 540 -14.37 6.60 0.23
C ILE A 540 -15.66 5.86 -0.11
N TYR A 541 -15.51 4.64 -0.66
CA TYR A 541 -16.60 3.69 -0.69
C TYR A 541 -16.72 3.08 0.72
N PRO A 542 -17.79 3.37 1.48
CA PRO A 542 -17.94 2.93 2.86
C PRO A 542 -18.22 1.43 2.94
N ASP A 543 -17.79 0.78 4.02
CA ASP A 543 -18.33 -0.52 4.41
C ASP A 543 -19.50 -0.38 5.40
N SER A 544 -20.15 -1.49 5.72
CA SER A 544 -21.29 -1.49 6.65
C SER A 544 -20.89 -1.06 8.06
N LYS A 545 -19.65 -1.27 8.49
CA LYS A 545 -19.17 -0.89 9.82
C LYS A 545 -19.03 0.63 9.94
N LEU A 546 -18.53 1.29 8.89
CA LEU A 546 -18.44 2.74 8.83
C LEU A 546 -19.84 3.37 8.88
N PHE A 547 -20.79 2.85 8.08
CA PHE A 547 -22.19 3.32 8.12
C PHE A 547 -22.85 3.07 9.46
N HIS A 548 -22.66 1.90 10.06
CA HIS A 548 -23.16 1.59 11.39
C HIS A 548 -22.68 2.61 12.45
N SER A 549 -21.39 2.94 12.41
CA SER A 549 -20.80 3.96 13.29
C SER A 549 -21.43 5.35 13.07
N TYR A 550 -21.75 5.68 11.81
CA TYR A 550 -22.43 6.93 11.46
C TYR A 550 -23.89 6.97 11.94
N ILE A 551 -24.67 5.92 11.68
CA ILE A 551 -26.05 5.76 12.18
C ILE A 551 -26.09 5.93 13.69
N ARG A 552 -25.17 5.27 14.40
CA ARG A 552 -25.07 5.35 15.87
C ARG A 552 -24.81 6.77 16.37
N MET A 553 -23.86 7.47 15.75
CA MET A 553 -23.56 8.87 16.09
C MET A 553 -24.78 9.77 15.87
N LEU A 554 -25.42 9.67 14.70
CA LEU A 554 -26.63 10.45 14.37
C LEU A 554 -27.77 10.16 15.35
N GLY A 555 -27.97 8.89 15.70
CA GLY A 555 -28.98 8.45 16.66
C GLY A 555 -28.77 9.05 18.05
N LYS A 556 -27.54 8.97 18.59
CA LYS A 556 -27.20 9.56 19.90
C LYS A 556 -27.36 11.09 19.92
N ALA A 557 -27.10 11.76 18.79
CA ALA A 557 -27.25 13.20 18.65
C ALA A 557 -28.66 13.65 18.20
N LYS A 558 -29.59 12.72 17.93
CA LYS A 558 -30.96 12.97 17.44
C LYS A 558 -31.03 13.69 16.08
N TYR A 559 -30.11 13.37 15.15
CA TYR A 559 -30.11 13.90 13.78
C TYR A 559 -31.08 13.09 12.91
N HIS A 560 -32.38 13.25 13.18
CA HIS A 560 -33.43 12.45 12.55
C HIS A 560 -33.49 12.62 11.02
N GLN A 561 -33.20 13.82 10.51
CA GLN A 561 -33.21 14.08 9.07
C GLN A 561 -32.11 13.29 8.34
N ASP A 562 -30.87 13.34 8.83
CA ASP A 562 -29.77 12.57 8.24
C ASP A 562 -30.01 11.06 8.34
N LEU A 563 -30.67 10.57 9.41
CA LEU A 563 -31.03 9.15 9.53
C LEU A 563 -32.00 8.67 8.45
N LEU A 564 -32.91 9.53 7.98
CA LEU A 564 -33.84 9.20 6.89
C LEU A 564 -33.12 9.07 5.54
N GLU A 565 -31.97 9.72 5.37
CA GLU A 565 -31.19 9.69 4.13
C GLU A 565 -30.32 8.42 4.00
N ILE A 566 -30.09 7.67 5.08
CA ILE A 566 -29.11 6.57 5.09
C ILE A 566 -29.49 5.42 4.15
N LEU A 567 -30.73 4.91 4.19
CA LEU A 567 -31.13 3.81 3.30
C LEU A 567 -31.12 4.22 1.83
N PRO A 568 -31.71 5.38 1.42
CA PRO A 568 -31.56 5.89 0.07
C PRO A 568 -30.09 6.09 -0.32
N TRP A 569 -29.23 6.54 0.59
CA TRP A 569 -27.81 6.70 0.33
C TRP A 569 -27.13 5.35 0.06
N MET A 570 -27.33 4.35 0.92
CA MET A 570 -26.76 3.01 0.73
C MET A 570 -27.22 2.40 -0.60
N ASP A 571 -28.49 2.56 -0.97
CA ASP A 571 -29.04 2.12 -2.25
C ASP A 571 -28.37 2.82 -3.46
N ARG A 572 -28.23 4.15 -3.43
CA ARG A 572 -27.56 4.93 -4.49
C ARG A 572 -26.17 4.41 -4.84
N ILE A 573 -25.41 3.93 -3.86
CA ILE A 573 -24.05 3.42 -4.06
C ILE A 573 -24.00 1.89 -4.23
N GLY A 574 -25.13 1.20 -4.20
CA GLY A 574 -25.21 -0.25 -4.30
C GLY A 574 -24.67 -0.99 -3.07
N LEU A 575 -24.68 -0.36 -1.89
CA LEU A 575 -24.28 -0.99 -0.64
C LEU A 575 -25.50 -1.60 0.06
N GLN A 576 -25.48 -2.90 0.31
CA GLN A 576 -26.53 -3.53 1.11
C GLN A 576 -26.28 -3.32 2.61
N PRO A 577 -27.30 -2.91 3.39
CA PRO A 577 -27.18 -2.75 4.83
C PRO A 577 -27.00 -4.11 5.50
N ASN A 578 -26.05 -4.21 6.43
CA ASN A 578 -25.93 -5.37 7.29
C ASN A 578 -26.91 -5.29 8.46
N LYS A 579 -27.00 -6.38 9.22
CA LYS A 579 -27.90 -6.51 10.38
C LYS A 579 -27.72 -5.39 11.41
N ASP A 580 -26.48 -5.00 11.70
CA ASP A 580 -26.18 -3.93 12.67
C ASP A 580 -26.68 -2.55 12.19
N CYS A 581 -26.52 -2.23 10.91
CA CYS A 581 -27.07 -1.01 10.32
C CYS A 581 -28.60 -0.99 10.45
N LEU A 582 -29.26 -2.11 10.13
CA LEU A 582 -30.72 -2.23 10.22
C LEU A 582 -31.21 -2.10 11.66
N CYS A 583 -30.57 -2.79 12.62
CA CYS A 583 -30.88 -2.63 14.05
C CYS A 583 -30.72 -1.17 14.51
N GLY A 584 -29.63 -0.50 14.12
CA GLY A 584 -29.41 0.90 14.44
C GLY A 584 -30.48 1.82 13.84
N LEU A 585 -30.86 1.61 12.58
CA LEU A 585 -31.91 2.39 11.92
C LEU A 585 -33.29 2.14 12.54
N VAL A 586 -33.64 0.90 12.85
CA VAL A 586 -34.90 0.57 13.54
C VAL A 586 -34.96 1.24 14.92
N LEU A 587 -33.84 1.33 15.63
CA LEU A 587 -33.79 1.92 16.96
C LEU A 587 -33.80 3.46 16.95
N TYR A 588 -33.06 4.08 16.04
CA TYR A 588 -32.78 5.52 16.07
C TYR A 588 -33.58 6.35 15.05
N SER A 589 -34.00 5.75 13.93
CA SER A 589 -34.74 6.47 12.89
C SER A 589 -36.14 6.83 13.38
N PRO A 590 -36.67 8.02 13.04
CA PRO A 590 -38.07 8.35 13.32
C PRO A 590 -39.04 7.34 12.65
N ASN A 591 -38.65 6.71 11.54
CA ASN A 591 -39.44 5.69 10.84
C ASN A 591 -39.10 4.25 11.27
N GLY A 592 -38.37 4.07 12.37
CA GLY A 592 -37.83 2.78 12.77
C GLY A 592 -38.89 1.68 12.99
N LYS A 593 -40.04 2.03 13.59
CA LYS A 593 -41.17 1.09 13.78
C LYS A 593 -41.76 0.62 12.45
N TYR A 594 -41.99 1.57 11.53
CA TYR A 594 -42.50 1.27 10.20
C TYR A 594 -41.50 0.42 9.42
N LEU A 595 -40.22 0.78 9.46
CA LEU A 595 -39.14 0.03 8.86
C LEU A 595 -39.11 -1.41 9.38
N TYR A 596 -39.26 -1.63 10.70
CA TYR A 596 -39.29 -2.96 11.29
C TYR A 596 -40.47 -3.81 10.83
N GLN A 597 -41.67 -3.22 10.74
CA GLN A 597 -42.91 -3.92 10.40
C GLN A 597 -43.03 -4.25 8.91
N HIS A 598 -42.53 -3.38 8.03
CA HIS A 598 -42.77 -3.46 6.60
C HIS A 598 -41.50 -3.68 5.77
N GLY A 599 -40.33 -3.56 6.38
CA GLY A 599 -39.06 -3.73 5.69
C GLY A 599 -38.75 -5.19 5.40
N GLN A 600 -38.01 -5.39 4.31
CA GLN A 600 -37.50 -6.70 3.88
C GLN A 600 -36.07 -6.50 3.36
N VAL A 601 -35.22 -7.52 3.50
CA VAL A 601 -33.90 -7.53 2.86
C VAL A 601 -34.01 -8.23 1.51
N VAL A 602 -33.37 -7.68 0.48
CA VAL A 602 -33.23 -8.32 -0.83
C VAL A 602 -31.84 -8.98 -0.90
N GLY A 603 -31.79 -10.29 -1.19
CA GLY A 603 -30.54 -11.07 -1.32
C GLY A 603 -30.26 -11.99 -0.13
N ASP A 604 -28.99 -12.33 0.09
CA ASP A 604 -28.54 -13.33 1.09
C ASP A 604 -28.51 -12.81 2.55
N ASN A 605 -28.81 -11.53 2.76
CA ASN A 605 -28.76 -10.90 4.08
C ASN A 605 -30.04 -11.15 4.89
N GLN A 606 -29.91 -11.31 6.20
CA GLN A 606 -31.03 -11.59 7.10
C GLN A 606 -31.63 -10.31 7.71
N TRP A 607 -32.96 -10.22 7.72
CA TRP A 607 -33.69 -9.18 8.46
C TRP A 607 -33.46 -9.36 9.98
N PRO A 608 -33.29 -8.27 10.76
CA PRO A 608 -33.10 -8.39 12.22
C PRO A 608 -34.36 -8.94 12.92
N SER A 609 -34.17 -9.91 13.81
CA SER A 609 -35.23 -10.39 14.69
C SER A 609 -35.44 -9.44 15.88
N GLN A 610 -36.53 -9.61 16.62
CA GLN A 610 -36.79 -8.86 17.84
C GLN A 610 -35.66 -9.03 18.87
N GLN A 611 -35.14 -10.26 19.01
CA GLN A 611 -34.03 -10.57 19.92
C GLN A 611 -32.76 -9.82 19.51
N ASP A 612 -32.51 -9.65 18.21
CA ASP A 612 -31.35 -8.89 17.73
C ASP A 612 -31.45 -7.41 18.09
N ILE A 613 -32.64 -6.83 17.96
CA ILE A 613 -32.89 -5.43 18.31
C ILE A 613 -32.75 -5.21 19.81
N GLU A 614 -33.28 -6.12 20.63
CA GLU A 614 -33.14 -6.06 22.09
C GLU A 614 -31.69 -6.23 22.54
N SER A 615 -30.97 -7.19 21.93
CA SER A 615 -29.55 -7.41 22.17
C SER A 615 -28.73 -6.18 21.78
N TYR A 616 -29.06 -5.56 20.64
CA TYR A 616 -28.44 -4.33 20.16
C TYR A 616 -28.70 -3.16 21.13
N LYS A 617 -29.94 -3.00 21.59
CA LYS A 617 -30.32 -1.97 22.56
C LYS A 617 -29.60 -2.15 23.90
N TYR A 618 -29.39 -3.39 24.33
CA TYR A 618 -28.61 -3.70 25.53
C TYR A 618 -27.13 -3.33 25.35
N TYR A 619 -26.52 -3.71 24.23
CA TYR A 619 -25.14 -3.35 23.89
C TYR A 619 -24.93 -1.83 23.88
N GLU A 620 -25.87 -1.07 23.33
CA GLU A 620 -25.82 0.40 23.30
C GLU A 620 -25.89 1.07 24.67
N LYS A 621 -26.42 0.39 25.70
CA LYS A 621 -26.41 0.91 27.08
C LYS A 621 -25.06 0.71 27.77
N ILE A 622 -24.31 -0.32 27.38
CA ILE A 622 -23.02 -0.65 27.98
C ILE A 622 -21.89 0.22 27.38
N VAL A 623 -22.04 0.62 26.11
CA VAL A 623 -21.01 1.32 25.32
C VAL A 623 -21.35 2.79 25.10
#